data_AF-B1XJ54-F1
#
_entry.id   AF-B1XJ54-F1
#
_cell.length_a   1.000
_cell.length_b   1.000
_cell.length_c   1.000
_cell.angle_alpha   90.00
_cell.angle_beta   90.00
_cell.angle_gamma   90.00
#
_symmetry.space_group_name_H-M   'P 1'
#
loop_
_entity.id
_entity.type
_entity.pdbx_description
1 polymer ?
#
loop_
_entity_poly.entity_id
_entity_poly.type
_entity_poly.pdbx_seq_one_letter_code
_entity_poly.pdbx_strand_id
1 'polypeptide(L)' 'MTDLAVLKTKIDAIKGKRTVLLKLLENPNIGTLRLDVNQALEELDELIAELDQTL' A
#
# COMPACT_ATOMS: atom_id res chain seq x y z
N MET A 1 -14.89 20.03 -10.34
CA MET A 1 -15.39 19.06 -9.36
C MET A 1 -14.47 17.86 -9.42
N THR A 2 -13.71 17.59 -8.36
CA THR A 2 -12.93 16.35 -8.28
C THR A 2 -13.93 15.23 -8.05
N ASP A 3 -14.08 14.36 -9.05
CA ASP A 3 -15.05 13.28 -8.99
C ASP A 3 -14.63 12.27 -7.91
N LEU A 4 -15.44 12.12 -6.86
CA LEU A 4 -15.18 11.21 -5.75
C LEU A 4 -14.92 9.77 -6.25
N ALA A 5 -15.54 9.38 -7.37
CA ALA A 5 -15.29 8.08 -7.99
C ALA A 5 -13.86 7.95 -8.52
N VAL A 6 -13.30 9.02 -9.11
CA VAL A 6 -11.91 9.07 -9.58
C VAL A 6 -10.95 8.98 -8.39
N LEU A 7 -11.26 9.63 -7.27
CA LEU A 7 -10.45 9.53 -6.05
C LEU A 7 -10.47 8.10 -5.48
N LYS A 8 -11.65 7.49 -5.34
CA LYS A 8 -11.79 6.10 -4.86
C LYS A 8 -11.00 5.12 -5.74
N THR A 9 -11.09 5.27 -7.06
CA THR A 9 -10.33 4.44 -8.01
C THR A 9 -8.81 4.56 -7.81
N LYS A 10 -8.31 5.78 -7.55
CA LYS A 10 -6.88 6.00 -7.26
C LYS A 10 -6.48 5.37 -5.92
N ILE A 11 -7.33 5.47 -4.90
CA ILE A 11 -7.10 4.84 -3.60
C ILE A 11 -7.04 3.33 -3.76
N ASP A 12 -7.97 2.71 -4.49
CA ASP A 12 -7.97 1.26 -4.72
C ASP A 12 -6.71 0.81 -5.47
N ALA A 13 -6.23 1.60 -6.44
CA ALA A 13 -4.98 1.33 -7.14
C ALA A 13 -3.76 1.39 -6.21
N ILE A 14 -3.75 2.28 -5.21
CA ILE A 14 -2.71 2.38 -4.19
C ILE A 14 -2.80 1.20 -3.21
N LYS A 15 -4.00 0.86 -2.72
CA LYS A 15 -4.26 -0.33 -1.89
C LYS A 15 -3.74 -1.61 -2.55
N GLY A 16 -3.91 -1.73 -3.87
CA GLY A 16 -3.38 -2.85 -4.66
C GLY A 16 -1.86 -3.01 -4.61
N LYS A 17 -1.09 -1.93 -4.37
CA LYS A 17 0.38 -2.00 -4.25
C LYS A 17 0.85 -2.80 -3.05
N ARG A 18 0.04 -2.93 -2.01
CA ARG A 18 0.30 -3.80 -0.86
C ARG A 18 0.62 -5.23 -1.28
N THR A 19 -0.15 -5.77 -2.23
CA THR A 19 0.05 -7.13 -2.75
C THR A 19 1.41 -7.28 -3.45
N VAL A 20 1.90 -6.22 -4.10
CA VAL A 20 3.21 -6.21 -4.74
C VAL A 20 4.32 -6.27 -3.70
N LEU A 21 4.22 -5.48 -2.63
CA LEU A 21 5.20 -5.47 -1.53
C LEU A 21 5.24 -6.80 -0.79
N LEU A 22 4.10 -7.44 -0.54
CA LEU A 22 4.04 -8.78 0.07
C LEU A 22 4.74 -9.83 -0.79
N LYS A 23 4.47 -9.86 -2.10
CA LYS A 23 5.16 -10.75 -3.04
C LYS A 23 6.66 -10.50 -3.08
N LEU A 24 7.08 -9.25 -2.89
CA LEU A 24 8.50 -8.92 -2.83
C LEU A 24 9.15 -9.54 -1.58
N LEU A 25 8.48 -9.51 -0.42
CA LEU A 25 8.96 -10.13 0.83
C LEU A 25 9.09 -11.67 0.76
N GLU A 26 8.29 -12.32 -0.08
CA GLU A 26 8.39 -13.76 -0.34
C GLU A 26 9.70 -14.14 -1.01
N ASN A 27 10.39 -13.19 -1.67
CA ASN A 27 11.70 -13.44 -2.27
C ASN A 27 12.77 -13.64 -1.18
N PRO A 28 13.40 -14.83 -1.08
CA PRO A 28 14.42 -15.09 -0.08
C PRO A 28 15.70 -14.26 -0.30
N ASN A 29 15.94 -13.80 -1.53
CA ASN A 29 17.12 -13.03 -1.92
C ASN A 29 16.90 -11.50 -1.91
N ILE A 30 15.85 -11.02 -1.26
CA ILE A 30 15.50 -9.59 -1.19
C ILE A 30 16.60 -8.71 -0.54
N GLY A 31 17.49 -9.29 0.27
CA GLY A 31 18.62 -8.58 0.87
C GLY A 31 18.18 -7.40 1.75
N THR A 32 18.87 -6.27 1.61
CA THR A 32 18.66 -5.06 2.43
C THR A 32 17.29 -4.42 2.21
N LEU A 33 16.68 -4.62 1.03
CA LEU A 33 15.34 -4.09 0.73
C LEU A 33 14.24 -4.67 1.64
N ARG A 34 14.51 -5.76 2.37
CA ARG A 34 13.54 -6.33 3.32
C ARG A 34 13.09 -5.32 4.36
N LEU A 35 14.01 -4.52 4.90
CA LEU A 35 13.68 -3.50 5.90
C LEU A 35 12.77 -2.43 5.28
N ASP A 36 13.19 -1.89 4.14
CA ASP A 36 12.46 -0.82 3.43
C ASP A 36 11.06 -1.28 3.00
N VAL A 37 10.91 -2.54 2.55
CA VAL A 37 9.63 -3.10 2.14
C VAL A 37 8.70 -3.36 3.33
N ASN A 38 9.25 -3.80 4.47
CA ASN A 38 8.47 -3.91 5.70
C ASN A 38 7.97 -2.54 6.17
N GLN A 39 8.84 -1.52 6.16
CA GLN A 39 8.45 -0.15 6.52
C GLN A 39 7.38 0.39 5.58
N ALA A 40 7.55 0.21 4.26
CA ALA A 40 6.56 0.66 3.28
C ALA A 40 5.20 -0.06 3.43
N LEU A 41 5.19 -1.32 3.88
CA LEU A 41 3.95 -2.03 4.19
C LEU A 41 3.26 -1.48 5.43
N GLU A 42 4.02 -1.16 6.48
CA GLU A 42 3.48 -0.58 7.71
C GLU A 42 2.86 0.80 7.44
N GLU A 43 3.59 1.69 6.75
CA GLU A 43 3.09 3.02 6.38
C GLU A 43 1.85 2.92 5.47
N LEU A 44 1.83 1.97 4.53
CA LEU A 44 0.68 1.77 3.65
C LEU A 44 -0.54 1.24 4.44
N ASP A 45 -0.34 0.31 5.37
CA ASP A 45 -1.42 -0.24 6.19
C ASP A 45 -2.01 0.82 7.13
N GLU A 46 -1.18 1.70 7.68
CA GLU A 46 -1.61 2.87 8.47
C GLU A 46 -2.47 3.83 7.63
N LEU A 47 -1.97 4.23 6.45
CA LEU A 47 -2.71 5.11 5.54
C LEU A 47 -4.05 4.51 5.08
N ILE A 48 -4.10 3.20 4.86
CA ILE A 48 -5.33 2.50 4.50
C ILE A 48 -6.33 2.55 5.66
N ALA A 49 -5.86 2.29 6.89
CA ALA A 49 -6.70 2.35 8.08
C ALA A 49 -7.28 3.76 8.31
N GLU A 50 -6.47 4.81 8.14
CA GLU A 50 -6.93 6.20 8.24
C GLU A 50 -7.99 6.55 7.18
N LEU A 51 -7.78 6.11 5.93
CA LEU A 51 -8.73 6.33 4.84
C LEU A 51 -10.06 5.63 5.09
N ASP A 52 -10.03 4.40 5.61
CA ASP A 52 -11.23 3.61 5.90
C ASP A 52 -12.04 4.19 7.08
N GLN A 53 -11.44 5.04 7.92
CA GLN A 53 -12.16 5.82 8.93
C GLN A 53 -12.76 7.12 8.38
N THR A 54 -12.25 7.62 7.25
CA THR A 54 -12.59 8.94 6.70
C THR A 54 -13.62 8.89 5.58
N LEU A 55 -13.70 7.77 4.85
CA LEU A 55 -14.51 7.59 3.62
C LEU A 55 -15.67 6.62 3.78
#